data_AF-A0A7V2QJ35-F1
#
_entry.id   AF-A0A7V2QJ35-F1
#
_cell.length_a   1.000
_cell.length_b   1.000
_cell.length_c   1.000
_cell.angle_alpha   90.00
_cell.angle_beta   90.00
_cell.angle_gamma   90.00
#
_symmetry.space_group_name_H-M   'P 1'
#
loop_
_entity.id
_entity.type
_entity.pdbx_description
1 polymer ?
#
loop_
_entity_poly.entity_id
_entity_poly.type
_entity_poly.pdbx_seq_one_letter_code
_entity_poly.pdbx_strand_id
1 'polypeptide(L)'
;MLEYDWLIAVVMGAVFILLGLVTIFWGRREERSYYDAIATRADVREYVEHSPERPEPGGLKAGGWIAIAVGLLLLFVGVIFLR
;
A
#
# COMPACT_ATOMS: atom_id res chain seq x y z
N MET A 1 -1.40 29.15 -18.44
CA MET A 1 -1.91 28.25 -17.40
C MET A 1 -1.86 26.77 -17.79
N LEU A 2 -1.80 26.40 -19.09
CA LEU A 2 -1.89 24.99 -19.55
C LEU A 2 -0.56 24.20 -19.63
N GLU A 3 0.62 24.83 -19.57
CA GLU A 3 1.90 24.14 -19.83
C GLU A 3 2.42 23.26 -18.68
N TYR A 4 1.91 23.43 -17.45
CA TYR A 4 2.39 22.71 -16.25
C TYR A 4 1.41 21.66 -15.71
N ASP A 5 0.20 21.56 -16.27
CA ASP A 5 -0.83 20.68 -15.73
C ASP A 5 -0.47 19.20 -15.88
N TRP A 6 0.19 18.83 -16.99
CA TRP A 6 0.72 17.48 -17.20
C TRP A 6 1.83 17.14 -16.19
N LEU A 7 2.67 18.11 -15.84
CA LEU A 7 3.73 17.96 -14.83
C LEU A 7 3.13 17.69 -13.46
N ILE A 8 2.07 18.40 -13.09
CA ILE A 8 1.35 18.19 -11.83
C ILE A 8 0.77 16.77 -11.80
N ALA A 9 0.11 16.32 -12.87
CA ALA A 9 -0.44 14.97 -12.96
C ALA A 9 0.64 13.88 -12.83
N VAL A 10 1.78 14.06 -13.50
CA VAL A 10 2.91 13.12 -13.44
C VAL A 10 3.53 13.07 -12.06
N VAL A 11 3.82 14.23 -11.44
CA VAL A 11 4.42 14.31 -10.11
C VAL A 11 3.48 13.72 -9.06
N MET A 12 2.20 14.08 -9.09
CA MET A 12 1.20 13.53 -8.17
C MET A 12 1.04 12.02 -8.35
N GLY A 13 1.01 11.53 -9.60
CA GLY A 13 0.96 10.09 -9.88
C GLY A 13 2.14 9.33 -9.29
N ALA A 14 3.35 9.86 -9.47
CA ALA A 14 4.57 9.28 -8.90
C ALA A 14 4.54 9.26 -7.36
N VAL A 15 4.06 10.32 -6.72
CA VAL A 15 3.91 10.39 -5.25
C VAL A 15 2.91 9.34 -4.74
N PHE A 16 1.76 9.17 -5.41
CA PHE A 16 0.76 8.17 -5.03
C PHE A 16 1.29 6.74 -5.15
N ILE A 17 2.06 6.44 -6.20
CA ILE A 17 2.72 5.13 -6.36
C ILE A 17 3.73 4.90 -5.23
N LEU A 18 4.55 5.89 -4.91
CA LEU A 18 5.54 5.78 -3.82
C LEU A 18 4.84 5.52 -2.47
N LEU A 19 3.79 6.27 -2.15
CA LEU A 19 3.01 6.07 -0.92
C LEU A 19 2.35 4.67 -0.89
N GLY A 20 1.82 4.21 -2.03
CA GLY A 20 1.26 2.88 -2.16
C GLY A 20 2.30 1.77 -1.94
N LEU A 21 3.52 1.94 -2.46
CA LEU A 21 4.62 1.00 -2.20
C LEU A 21 5.03 1.01 -0.72
N VAL A 22 5.21 2.19 -0.12
CA VAL A 22 5.60 2.33 1.29
C VAL A 22 4.58 1.66 2.21
N THR A 23 3.29 1.88 1.98
CA THR A 23 2.21 1.26 2.78
C THR A 23 2.17 -0.25 2.63
N ILE A 24 2.38 -0.79 1.43
CA ILE A 24 2.50 -2.24 1.22
C ILE A 24 3.72 -2.80 1.96
N PHE A 25 4.89 -2.15 1.86
CA PHE A 25 6.10 -2.60 2.56
C PHE A 25 5.94 -2.55 4.08
N TRP A 26 5.32 -1.50 4.61
CA TRP A 26 5.03 -1.38 6.03
C TRP A 26 4.06 -2.49 6.47
N GLY A 27 2.96 -2.70 5.75
CA GLY A 27 2.02 -3.78 6.05
C GLY A 27 2.67 -5.16 6.08
N ARG A 28 3.62 -5.43 5.16
CA ARG A 28 4.40 -6.68 5.18
C ARG A 28 5.39 -6.77 6.35
N ARG A 29 5.98 -5.65 6.77
CA ARG A 29 6.89 -5.61 7.92
C ARG A 29 6.14 -5.85 9.22
N GLU A 30 4.95 -5.26 9.35
CA GLU A 30 4.07 -5.43 10.51
C GLU A 30 3.63 -6.89 10.66
N GLU A 31 3.18 -7.51 9.57
CA GLU A 31 2.85 -8.94 9.56
C GLU A 31 4.02 -9.81 10.01
N ARG A 32 5.23 -9.56 9.48
CA ARG A 32 6.41 -10.35 9.85
C ARG A 32 6.77 -10.19 11.34
N SER A 33 6.77 -8.97 11.85
CA SER A 33 7.05 -8.72 13.27
C SER A 33 6.02 -9.39 14.18
N TYR A 34 4.77 -9.43 13.74
CA TYR A 34 3.68 -10.06 14.48
C TYR A 34 3.82 -11.60 14.51
N TYR A 35 4.09 -12.23 13.35
CA TYR A 35 4.31 -13.67 13.29
C TYR A 35 5.52 -14.12 14.12
N ASP A 36 6.61 -13.34 14.14
CA ASP A 36 7.79 -13.62 14.98
C ASP A 36 7.43 -13.57 16.48
N ALA A 37 6.62 -12.58 16.88
CA ALA A 37 6.18 -12.44 18.27
C ALA A 37 5.27 -13.58 18.73
N ILE A 38 4.40 -14.10 17.84
CA ILE A 38 3.55 -15.27 18.13
C ILE A 38 4.39 -16.55 18.18
N ALA A 39 5.32 -16.75 17.25
CA ALA A 39 6.18 -17.94 17.20
C ALA A 39 7.05 -18.09 18.46
N THR A 40 7.29 -17.00 19.19
CA THR A 40 8.06 -16.99 20.44
C THR A 40 7.21 -17.39 21.66
N ARG A 41 5.87 -17.47 21.53
CA ARG A 41 4.96 -17.88 22.62
C ARG A 41 4.70 -19.39 22.57
N ALA A 42 4.71 -20.04 23.73
CA ALA A 42 4.43 -21.48 23.87
C ALA A 42 2.97 -21.86 23.61
N ASP A 43 2.08 -20.87 23.44
CA ASP A 43 0.65 -21.09 23.24
C ASP A 43 0.32 -21.20 21.74
N VAL A 44 0.21 -22.44 21.28
CA VAL A 44 -0.16 -22.80 19.90
C VAL A 44 -1.66 -22.60 19.60
N ARG A 45 -2.47 -22.32 20.64
CA ARG A 45 -3.92 -22.24 20.50
C ARG A 45 -4.36 -21.13 19.54
N GLU A 46 -3.73 -19.96 19.60
CA GLU A 46 -4.01 -18.82 18.71
C GLU A 46 -3.68 -19.14 17.24
N TYR A 47 -2.66 -19.97 16.98
CA TYR A 47 -2.29 -20.43 15.64
C TYR A 47 -3.31 -21.44 15.06
N VAL A 48 -3.83 -22.33 15.91
CA VAL A 48 -4.82 -23.35 15.50
C VAL A 48 -6.21 -22.75 15.32
N GLU A 49 -6.64 -21.86 16.21
CA GLU A 49 -8.00 -21.31 16.22
C GLU A 49 -8.18 -20.06 15.32
N HIS A 50 -7.10 -19.51 14.75
CA HIS A 50 -7.14 -18.29 13.91
C HIS A 50 -7.97 -17.14 14.54
N SER A 51 -8.02 -17.12 15.87
CA SER A 51 -8.85 -16.21 16.66
C SER A 51 -7.95 -15.38 17.56
N PRO A 52 -8.06 -14.04 17.53
CA PRO A 52 -9.00 -13.24 16.75
C PRO A 52 -8.57 -13.05 15.28
N GLU A 53 -9.54 -13.08 14.35
CA GLU A 53 -9.38 -12.57 12.99
C GLU A 53 -9.05 -11.06 13.08
N ARG A 54 -7.78 -10.69 12.83
CA ARG A 54 -7.37 -9.28 12.85
C ARG A 54 -7.30 -8.73 11.43
N PRO A 55 -8.24 -7.86 11.02
CA PRO A 55 -8.29 -7.28 9.67
C PRO A 55 -7.24 -6.18 9.42
N GLU A 56 -6.51 -5.76 10.45
CA GLU A 56 -5.61 -4.59 10.45
C GLU A 56 -4.48 -4.65 9.41
N PRO A 57 -3.75 -5.77 9.21
CA PRO A 57 -2.72 -5.84 8.17
C PRO A 57 -3.31 -5.91 6.75
N GLY A 58 -4.53 -6.41 6.61
CA GLY A 58 -5.26 -6.47 5.34
C GLY A 58 -5.68 -5.09 4.84
N GLY A 59 -6.16 -4.23 5.76
CA GLY A 59 -6.61 -2.87 5.42
C GLY A 59 -5.50 -1.98 4.86
N LEU A 60 -4.31 -2.02 5.45
CA LEU A 60 -3.17 -1.22 5.00
C LEU A 60 -2.67 -1.66 3.60
N LYS A 61 -2.70 -2.97 3.31
CA LYS A 61 -2.37 -3.50 1.99
C LYS A 61 -3.42 -3.12 0.93
N ALA A 62 -4.70 -3.15 1.27
CA ALA A 62 -5.76 -2.74 0.37
C ALA A 62 -5.66 -1.25 0.00
N GLY A 63 -5.41 -0.39 1.01
CA GLY A 63 -5.16 1.03 0.80
C GLY A 63 -3.93 1.30 -0.09
N GLY A 64 -2.85 0.55 0.11
CA GLY A 64 -1.65 0.66 -0.73
C GLY A 64 -1.89 0.29 -2.21
N TRP A 65 -2.65 -0.77 -2.47
CA TRP A 65 -3.06 -1.12 -3.84
C TRP A 65 -3.93 -0.06 -4.50
N ILE A 66 -4.90 0.52 -3.77
CA ILE A 66 -5.73 1.61 -4.27
C ILE A 66 -4.86 2.84 -4.60
N ALA A 67 -3.91 3.19 -3.73
CA ALA A 67 -3.00 4.31 -3.98
C ALA A 67 -2.15 4.11 -5.24
N ILE A 68 -1.64 2.90 -5.49
CA ILE A 68 -0.91 2.56 -6.73
C ILE A 68 -1.83 2.71 -7.94
N ALA A 69 -3.06 2.20 -7.88
CA ALA A 69 -4.01 2.27 -8.99
C ALA A 69 -4.32 3.74 -9.36
N VAL A 70 -4.57 4.59 -8.36
CA VAL A 70 -4.80 6.03 -8.56
C VAL A 70 -3.55 6.70 -9.14
N GLY A 71 -2.36 6.37 -8.64
CA GLY A 71 -1.11 6.94 -9.15
C GLY A 71 -0.83 6.56 -10.61
N LEU A 72 -1.10 5.31 -11.00
CA LEU A 72 -0.99 4.85 -12.40
C LEU A 72 -1.99 5.57 -13.31
N LEU A 73 -3.22 5.79 -12.85
CA LEU A 73 -4.22 6.55 -13.59
C LEU A 73 -3.76 8.00 -13.84
N LEU A 74 -3.19 8.64 -12.82
CA LEU A 74 -2.65 10.00 -12.93
C LEU A 74 -1.47 10.08 -13.90
N LEU A 75 -0.56 9.09 -13.88
CA LEU A 75 0.52 9.00 -14.87
C LEU A 75 -0.03 8.84 -16.29
N PHE A 76 -1.04 7.98 -16.48
CA PHE A 76 -1.65 7.76 -17.79
C PHE A 76 -2.27 9.04 -18.34
N VAL A 77 -3.00 9.77 -17.50
CA VAL A 77 -3.56 11.09 -17.85
C VAL A 77 -2.43 12.07 -18.20
N GLY A 78 -1.40 12.17 -17.36
CA GLY A 78 -0.25 13.06 -17.61
C GLY A 78 0.46 12.77 -18.93
N VAL A 79 0.59 11.50 -19.33
CA VAL A 79 1.18 11.09 -20.62
C VAL A 79 0.29 11.45 -21.80
N ILE A 80 -1.04 11.34 -21.67
CA ILE A 80 -1.97 11.76 -22.73
C ILE A 80 -1.85 13.28 -22.98
N PHE A 81 -1.73 14.05 -21.90
CA PHE A 81 -1.58 15.51 -21.95
C PHE A 81 -0.15 15.98 -22.23
N LEU A 82 0.82 15.08 -22.39
CA LEU A 82 2.22 15.38 -22.74
C LEU A 82 2.39 15.75 -24.24
N ARG A 83 1.32 15.74 -25.03
CA ARG A 83 1.32 16.13 -26.45
C ARG A 83 0.86 17.57 -26.66
#